data_AF-A0A498SF31-F1
#
_entry.id   AF-A0A498SF31-F1
#
_cell.length_a   1.000
_cell.length_b   1.000
_cell.length_c   1.000
_cell.angle_alpha   90.00
_cell.angle_beta   90.00
_cell.angle_gamma   90.00
#
_symmetry.space_group_name_H-M   'P 1'
#
loop_
_entity.id
_entity.type
_entity.pdbx_description
1 polymer ?
#
loop_
_entity_poly.entity_id
_entity_poly.type
_entity_poly.pdbx_seq_one_letter_code
_entity_poly.pdbx_strand_id
1 'polypeptide(L)'
;MLMKIILLLVIYLISLCQSASRNLITLNEETWTKILDGEWMVEFHAPWCPACKDLQKAWHAFADWSKDLNINVAEVDVTVNPGLSGRFLVTALPTIYHVKDGVFRVYAGPRDKNDFINYIEEKKWTFDDPIPSYKYPSSLQMSVVAWFFKLSMFVRDKHNYLVEEVGIPSWASYSVFAGITLTLGCILGFFIVCIIDRVFPTGEQLSKPEKKLTKKDQKTKSKKDEGKKKDDDQSQDERNSQEGLNTMPNPVQWLPLESNPEFMHKIGVEKGVECVDIYGFEDDVLAFIPRPCYAVMLCFPMVDKVDKIMEPIYEKMKEKGCMVPDGVFFMKQKISNACGTFALIHSLANNHKKINLGNGSLKQWLDKAVELGVEERSDSLAENAILAEAHENCARGGETDSSTVDHHFICYLKHEDKLLELDSRAPSPRICGLTSDATFLKDVGNSCKMLMDKLENLSFSALAIVRASH
;
A
#
# COMPACT_ATOMS: atom_id res chain seq x y z
N MET A 1 0.95 54.70 -13.17
CA MET A 1 1.46 53.60 -14.02
C MET A 1 2.91 53.23 -13.65
N LEU A 2 3.82 54.21 -13.59
CA LEU A 2 5.23 54.01 -13.22
C LEU A 2 5.43 53.29 -11.87
N MET A 3 4.66 53.65 -10.84
CA MET A 3 4.77 53.04 -9.50
C MET A 3 4.32 51.57 -9.45
N LYS A 4 3.38 51.16 -10.31
CA LYS A 4 2.95 49.75 -10.43
C LYS A 4 3.96 48.91 -11.20
N ILE A 5 4.63 49.50 -12.20
CA ILE A 5 5.70 48.84 -12.96
C ILE A 5 6.93 48.63 -12.05
N ILE A 6 7.28 49.63 -11.23
CA ILE A 6 8.36 49.51 -10.25
C ILE A 6 8.02 48.45 -9.20
N LEU A 7 6.77 48.41 -8.69
CA LEU A 7 6.35 47.40 -7.73
C LEU A 7 6.41 45.98 -8.32
N LEU A 8 5.98 45.79 -9.58
CA LEU A 8 6.06 44.51 -10.27
C LEU A 8 7.50 44.09 -10.58
N LEU A 9 8.38 45.04 -10.94
CA LEU A 9 9.81 44.78 -11.11
C LEU A 9 10.51 44.44 -9.80
N VAL A 10 10.13 45.08 -8.69
CA VAL A 10 10.66 44.77 -7.35
C VAL A 10 10.17 43.40 -6.89
N ILE A 11 8.92 43.05 -7.12
CA ILE A 11 8.39 41.70 -6.82
C ILE A 11 9.08 40.64 -7.70
N TYR A 12 9.33 40.93 -8.98
CA TYR A 12 10.08 40.06 -9.88
C TYR A 12 11.55 39.90 -9.45
N LEU A 13 12.21 40.99 -9.03
CA LEU A 13 13.58 40.98 -8.51
C LEU A 13 13.69 40.27 -7.14
N ILE A 14 12.67 40.37 -6.28
CA ILE A 14 12.60 39.62 -5.01
C ILE A 14 12.37 38.14 -5.28
N SER A 15 11.58 37.78 -6.30
CA SER A 15 11.40 36.38 -6.75
C SER A 15 12.67 35.79 -7.38
N LEU A 16 13.56 36.60 -7.94
CA LEU A 16 14.89 36.21 -8.40
C LEU A 16 15.92 36.09 -7.26
N CYS A 17 15.58 36.54 -6.04
CA CYS A 17 16.43 36.48 -4.86
C CYS A 17 16.15 35.22 -4.01
N GLN A 18 15.77 34.12 -4.65
CA GLN A 18 15.79 32.82 -4.00
C GLN A 18 17.24 32.34 -4.02
N SER A 19 17.89 32.39 -2.85
CA SER A 19 19.29 32.00 -2.68
C SER A 19 19.51 30.55 -3.13
N ALA A 20 19.99 30.36 -4.35
CA ALA A 20 20.56 29.08 -4.77
C ALA A 20 21.75 28.78 -3.84
N SER A 21 21.70 27.65 -3.12
CA SER A 21 22.86 27.20 -2.35
C SER A 21 24.04 27.03 -3.31
N ARG A 22 25.19 27.60 -2.97
CA ARG A 22 26.38 27.57 -3.85
C ARG A 22 26.98 26.16 -4.00
N ASN A 23 26.63 25.25 -3.10
CA ASN A 23 27.23 23.91 -3.00
C ASN A 23 26.24 22.77 -3.33
N LEU A 24 24.99 23.08 -3.65
CA LEU A 24 23.99 22.08 -4.05
C LEU A 24 24.16 21.72 -5.54
N ILE A 25 24.21 20.41 -5.85
CA ILE A 25 24.41 19.90 -7.20
C ILE A 25 23.09 19.38 -7.76
N THR A 26 22.57 19.98 -8.83
CA THR A 26 21.40 19.42 -9.53
C THR A 26 21.86 18.29 -10.48
N LEU A 27 21.33 17.09 -10.27
CA LEU A 27 21.60 15.91 -11.11
C LEU A 27 20.48 15.69 -12.12
N ASN A 28 20.86 15.18 -13.28
CA ASN A 28 19.95 14.85 -14.37
C ASN A 28 20.31 13.49 -15.00
N GLU A 29 19.54 13.07 -16.00
CA GLU A 29 19.70 11.76 -16.64
C GLU A 29 21.09 11.50 -17.24
N GLU A 30 21.85 12.55 -17.55
CA GLU A 30 23.21 12.46 -18.12
C GLU A 30 24.30 12.48 -17.04
N THR A 31 24.05 13.15 -15.91
CA THR A 31 25.08 13.46 -14.90
C THR A 31 24.99 12.63 -13.63
N TRP A 32 23.90 11.87 -13.42
CA TRP A 32 23.69 11.08 -12.21
C TRP A 32 24.82 10.06 -11.93
N THR A 33 25.54 9.59 -12.95
CA THR A 33 26.64 8.60 -12.78
C THR A 33 27.78 9.12 -11.93
N LYS A 34 27.91 10.45 -11.75
CA LYS A 34 28.91 11.06 -10.86
C LYS A 34 28.81 10.58 -9.41
N ILE A 35 27.62 10.16 -8.97
CA ILE A 35 27.40 9.69 -7.59
C ILE A 35 28.05 8.32 -7.31
N LEU A 36 28.52 7.62 -8.35
CA LEU A 36 29.18 6.33 -8.21
C LEU A 36 30.57 6.46 -7.61
N ASP A 37 31.19 7.63 -7.68
CA ASP A 37 32.53 7.89 -7.18
C ASP A 37 32.49 8.85 -5.98
N GLY A 38 33.05 8.43 -4.85
CA GLY A 38 33.07 9.23 -3.62
C GLY A 38 31.78 9.10 -2.80
N GLU A 39 31.57 10.05 -1.88
CA GLU A 39 30.45 10.04 -0.94
C GLU A 39 29.43 11.14 -1.27
N TRP A 40 28.16 10.76 -1.37
CA TRP A 40 27.06 11.58 -1.84
C TRP A 40 25.82 11.42 -0.98
N MET A 41 25.10 12.52 -0.83
CA MET A 41 23.72 12.58 -0.33
C MET A 41 22.85 13.14 -1.45
N VAL A 42 21.82 12.41 -1.86
CA VAL A 42 21.00 12.75 -3.03
C VAL A 42 19.52 12.78 -2.66
N GLU A 43 18.87 13.93 -2.78
CA GLU A 43 17.43 14.10 -2.61
C GLU A 43 16.71 13.95 -3.96
N PHE A 44 15.64 13.16 -3.98
CA PHE A 44 14.66 13.11 -5.06
C PHE A 44 13.42 13.87 -4.62
N HIS A 45 13.03 14.91 -5.37
CA HIS A 45 11.95 15.82 -5.02
C HIS A 45 11.05 16.17 -6.23
N ALA A 46 9.92 16.80 -5.95
CA ALA A 46 9.07 17.42 -6.96
C ALA A 46 8.59 18.81 -6.51
N PRO A 47 8.51 19.81 -7.41
CA PRO A 47 8.19 21.19 -7.05
C PRO A 47 6.75 21.39 -6.57
N TRP A 48 5.84 20.46 -6.86
CA TRP A 48 4.46 20.51 -6.39
C TRP A 48 4.26 19.82 -5.04
N CYS A 49 5.23 19.03 -4.55
CA CYS A 49 5.11 18.24 -3.33
C CYS A 49 5.31 19.11 -2.07
N PRO A 50 4.32 19.20 -1.15
CA PRO A 50 4.45 19.99 0.09
C PRO A 50 5.59 19.51 1.00
N ALA A 51 5.70 18.19 1.22
CA ALA A 51 6.75 17.62 2.07
C ALA A 51 8.17 17.89 1.53
N CYS A 52 8.32 17.91 0.19
CA CYS A 52 9.58 18.35 -0.43
C CYS A 52 9.84 19.82 -0.09
N LYS A 53 8.88 20.72 -0.31
CA LYS A 53 9.03 22.16 -0.01
C LYS A 53 9.46 22.42 1.43
N ASP A 54 8.91 21.67 2.38
CA ASP A 54 9.27 21.78 3.80
C ASP A 54 10.74 21.35 4.05
N LEU A 55 11.20 20.28 3.39
CA LEU A 55 12.58 19.78 3.47
C LEU A 55 13.60 20.72 2.80
N GLN A 56 13.25 21.38 1.69
CA GLN A 56 14.18 22.17 0.88
C GLN A 56 15.03 23.16 1.69
N LYS A 57 14.44 23.81 2.69
CA LYS A 57 15.17 24.75 3.57
C LYS A 57 16.28 24.05 4.36
N ALA A 58 15.99 22.87 4.93
CA ALA A 58 16.98 22.09 5.66
C ALA A 58 18.03 21.48 4.73
N TRP A 59 17.60 21.01 3.55
CA TRP A 59 18.49 20.43 2.54
C TRP A 59 19.51 21.43 2.01
N HIS A 60 19.08 22.64 1.66
CA HIS A 60 20.00 23.70 1.21
C HIS A 60 21.00 24.08 2.31
N ALA A 61 20.53 24.19 3.56
CA ALA A 61 21.39 24.50 4.69
C ALA A 61 22.39 23.37 5.01
N PHE A 62 22.05 22.11 4.70
CA PHE A 62 22.94 20.97 4.78
C PHE A 62 23.95 20.97 3.61
N ALA A 63 23.51 21.28 2.39
CA ALA A 63 24.38 21.39 1.22
C ALA A 63 25.49 22.44 1.43
N ASP A 64 25.22 23.52 2.15
CA ASP A 64 26.24 24.51 2.50
C ASP A 64 27.38 23.94 3.36
N TRP A 65 27.13 22.88 4.14
CA TRP A 65 28.10 22.18 5.01
C TRP A 65 28.82 21.01 4.33
N SER A 66 28.46 20.69 3.07
CA SER A 66 29.02 19.58 2.31
C SER A 66 30.56 19.56 2.25
N LYS A 67 31.18 20.74 2.13
CA LYS A 67 32.65 20.90 2.07
C LYS A 67 33.35 20.55 3.37
N ASP A 68 32.76 20.91 4.50
CA ASP A 68 33.33 20.62 5.82
C ASP A 68 33.26 19.13 6.15
N LEU A 69 32.22 18.46 5.64
CA LEU A 69 32.01 17.02 5.77
C LEU A 69 32.73 16.18 4.71
N ASN A 70 33.35 16.80 3.71
CA ASN A 70 33.96 16.14 2.57
C ASN A 70 33.00 15.17 1.84
N ILE A 71 31.75 15.60 1.65
CA ILE A 71 30.71 14.88 0.89
C ILE A 71 30.17 15.79 -0.22
N ASN A 72 29.49 15.19 -1.19
CA ASN A 72 28.70 15.93 -2.18
C ASN A 72 27.21 15.86 -1.83
N VAL A 73 26.49 16.97 -2.01
CA VAL A 73 25.04 17.03 -1.76
C VAL A 73 24.35 17.41 -3.07
N ALA A 74 23.35 16.62 -3.44
CA ALA A 74 22.67 16.74 -4.72
C ALA A 74 21.15 16.66 -4.60
N GLU A 75 20.49 17.17 -5.63
CA GLU A 75 19.04 17.11 -5.81
C GLU A 75 18.68 16.59 -7.20
N VAL A 76 17.55 15.90 -7.31
CA VAL A 76 16.96 15.41 -8.55
C VAL A 76 15.48 15.78 -8.56
N ASP A 77 15.08 16.64 -9.50
CA ASP A 77 13.66 16.86 -9.79
C ASP A 77 13.14 15.71 -10.67
N VAL A 78 12.29 14.86 -10.09
CA VAL A 78 11.73 13.70 -10.78
C VAL A 78 10.69 14.07 -11.84
N THR A 79 10.15 15.29 -11.81
CA THR A 79 9.15 15.75 -12.80
C THR A 79 9.77 16.01 -14.16
N VAL A 80 11.04 16.43 -14.18
CA VAL A 80 11.82 16.65 -15.42
C VAL A 80 12.77 15.50 -15.74
N ASN A 81 13.04 14.61 -14.77
CA ASN A 81 13.91 13.43 -14.93
C ASN A 81 13.17 12.10 -14.62
N PRO A 82 12.11 11.72 -15.37
CA PRO A 82 11.33 10.53 -15.08
C PRO A 82 12.12 9.22 -15.19
N GLY A 83 13.16 9.17 -16.03
CA GLY A 83 14.02 8.00 -16.11
C GLY A 83 14.83 7.76 -14.84
N LEU A 84 15.21 8.82 -14.12
CA LEU A 84 15.88 8.70 -12.83
C LEU A 84 14.93 8.20 -11.74
N SER A 85 13.66 8.62 -11.74
CA SER A 85 12.65 8.06 -10.82
C SER A 85 12.55 6.53 -10.96
N GLY A 86 12.44 6.02 -12.20
CA GLY A 86 12.43 4.57 -12.45
C GLY A 86 13.75 3.89 -12.09
N ARG A 87 14.90 4.49 -12.46
CA ARG A 87 16.24 3.93 -12.21
C ARG A 87 16.55 3.75 -10.72
N PHE A 88 16.11 4.68 -9.89
CA PHE A 88 16.30 4.67 -8.44
C PHE A 88 15.10 4.09 -7.68
N LEU A 89 14.09 3.57 -8.39
CA LEU A 89 12.84 3.07 -7.81
C LEU A 89 12.23 4.04 -6.80
N VAL A 90 12.18 5.33 -7.16
CA VAL A 90 11.61 6.37 -6.31
C VAL A 90 10.09 6.25 -6.35
N THR A 91 9.52 5.62 -5.32
CA THR A 91 8.07 5.41 -5.15
C THR A 91 7.40 6.52 -4.34
N ALA A 92 8.16 7.23 -3.51
CA ALA A 92 7.66 8.33 -2.66
C ALA A 92 8.61 9.53 -2.68
N LEU A 93 8.10 10.71 -2.32
CA LEU A 93 8.87 11.95 -2.24
C LEU A 93 8.66 12.65 -0.88
N PRO A 94 9.69 13.31 -0.31
CA PRO A 94 11.08 13.26 -0.75
C PRO A 94 11.75 11.94 -0.34
N THR A 95 12.52 11.35 -1.26
CA THR A 95 13.37 10.18 -0.99
C THR A 95 14.82 10.62 -0.99
N ILE A 96 15.60 10.18 0.01
CA ILE A 96 16.99 10.56 0.18
C ILE A 96 17.86 9.31 0.13
N TYR A 97 18.90 9.36 -0.69
CA TYR A 97 19.91 8.30 -0.78
C TYR A 97 21.25 8.78 -0.25
N HIS A 98 21.89 7.94 0.57
CA HIS A 98 23.33 7.98 0.79
C HIS A 98 24.01 7.05 -0.20
N VAL A 99 25.05 7.54 -0.88
CA VAL A 99 25.82 6.76 -1.84
C VAL A 99 27.28 6.90 -1.49
N LYS A 100 27.99 5.79 -1.38
CA LYS A 100 29.44 5.78 -1.17
C LYS A 100 30.09 4.75 -2.07
N ASP A 101 30.91 5.22 -3.00
CA ASP A 101 31.67 4.38 -3.95
C ASP A 101 30.78 3.34 -4.65
N GLY A 102 29.60 3.79 -5.12
CA GLY A 102 28.63 2.96 -5.82
C GLY A 102 27.77 2.06 -4.93
N VAL A 103 27.90 2.15 -3.60
CA VAL A 103 27.03 1.47 -2.64
C VAL A 103 25.91 2.41 -2.21
N PHE A 104 24.67 2.04 -2.49
CA PHE A 104 23.48 2.85 -2.25
C PHE A 104 22.75 2.42 -0.99
N ARG A 105 22.33 3.39 -0.17
CA ARG A 105 21.54 3.23 1.06
C ARG A 105 20.41 4.24 1.06
N VAL A 106 19.23 3.83 1.50
CA VAL A 106 18.10 4.74 1.70
C VAL A 106 18.24 5.38 3.07
N TYR A 107 18.22 6.71 3.14
CA TYR A 107 18.21 7.43 4.41
C TYR A 107 16.78 7.47 4.97
N ALA A 108 16.56 6.84 6.13
CA ALA A 108 15.27 6.78 6.81
C ALA A 108 15.19 7.66 8.08
N GLY A 109 16.22 8.45 8.36
CA GLY A 109 16.30 9.28 9.55
C GLY A 109 15.45 10.57 9.49
N PRO A 110 15.52 11.39 10.55
CA PRO A 110 14.89 12.71 10.58
C PRO A 110 15.35 13.62 9.44
N ARG A 111 14.45 14.49 8.98
CA ARG A 111 14.62 15.33 7.78
C ARG A 111 15.08 16.76 8.10
N ASP A 112 15.95 16.91 9.10
CA ASP A 112 16.54 18.19 9.51
C ASP A 112 18.05 18.23 9.24
N LYS A 113 18.57 19.45 9.20
CA LYS A 113 19.97 19.73 8.90
C LYS A 113 20.93 19.00 9.86
N ASN A 114 20.65 19.02 11.16
CA ASN A 114 21.60 18.52 12.14
C ASN A 114 21.67 17.00 12.10
N ASP A 115 20.54 16.32 11.88
CA ASP A 115 20.54 14.88 11.72
C ASP A 115 21.24 14.42 10.45
N PHE A 116 21.16 15.17 9.34
CA PHE A 116 21.99 14.89 8.15
C PHE A 116 23.49 15.02 8.44
N ILE A 117 23.90 16.06 9.18
CA ILE A 117 25.30 16.25 9.58
C ILE A 117 25.75 15.08 10.46
N ASN A 118 25.00 14.79 11.52
CA ASN A 118 25.30 13.71 12.47
C ASN A 118 25.37 12.35 11.78
N TYR A 119 24.49 12.09 10.81
CA TYR A 119 24.47 10.84 10.05
C TYR A 119 25.79 10.58 9.30
N ILE A 120 26.38 11.64 8.75
CA ILE A 120 27.65 11.57 8.01
C ILE A 120 28.85 11.59 8.97
N GLU A 121 28.88 12.52 9.93
CA GLU A 121 30.01 12.67 10.87
C GLU A 121 30.20 11.42 11.74
N GLU A 122 29.10 10.91 12.31
CA GLU A 122 29.12 9.71 13.15
C GLU A 122 29.13 8.41 12.33
N LYS A 123 29.11 8.51 11.00
CA LYS A 123 29.08 7.38 10.06
C LYS A 123 27.93 6.41 10.35
N LYS A 124 26.75 6.92 10.74
CA LYS A 124 25.58 6.07 11.05
C LYS A 124 25.17 5.17 9.88
N TRP A 125 25.45 5.61 8.65
CA TRP A 125 25.29 4.82 7.42
C TRP A 125 26.01 3.46 7.43
N THR A 126 26.97 3.21 8.33
CA THR A 126 27.59 1.87 8.45
C THR A 126 26.66 0.84 9.04
N PHE A 127 25.62 1.26 9.76
CA PHE A 127 24.60 0.38 10.35
C PHE A 127 23.41 0.14 9.42
N ASP A 128 23.26 0.96 8.38
CA ASP A 128 22.19 0.80 7.41
C ASP A 128 22.58 -0.22 6.34
N ASP A 129 21.68 -1.19 6.13
CA ASP A 129 21.86 -2.20 5.11
C ASP A 129 21.83 -1.54 3.71
N PRO A 130 22.85 -1.81 2.86
CA PRO A 130 22.83 -1.32 1.49
C PRO A 130 21.69 -1.97 0.72
N ILE A 131 21.14 -1.25 -0.27
CA ILE A 131 20.16 -1.87 -1.16
C ILE A 131 20.80 -3.08 -1.85
N PRO A 132 20.04 -4.12 -2.20
CA PRO A 132 20.59 -5.27 -2.90
C PRO A 132 21.24 -4.86 -4.24
N SER A 133 22.37 -5.48 -4.60
CA SER A 133 23.15 -5.11 -5.79
C SER A 133 22.38 -5.22 -7.11
N TYR A 134 21.40 -6.14 -7.20
CA TYR A 134 20.52 -6.25 -8.37
C TYR A 134 19.55 -5.06 -8.52
N LYS A 135 19.32 -4.28 -7.46
CA LYS A 135 18.55 -3.03 -7.46
C LYS A 135 19.44 -1.79 -7.59
N TYR A 136 20.76 -1.92 -7.79
CA TYR A 136 21.61 -0.75 -7.97
C TYR A 136 21.20 0.03 -9.22
N PRO A 137 21.11 1.37 -9.15
CA PRO A 137 20.87 2.25 -10.30
C PRO A 137 21.79 1.99 -11.51
N SER A 138 23.02 1.53 -11.26
CA SER A 138 24.02 1.16 -12.27
C SER A 138 23.82 -0.23 -12.88
N SER A 139 22.89 -1.04 -12.36
CA SER A 139 22.63 -2.38 -12.87
C SER A 139 21.92 -2.37 -14.24
N LEU A 140 22.08 -3.47 -14.98
CA LEU A 140 21.38 -3.67 -16.25
C LEU A 140 19.85 -3.65 -16.04
N GLN A 141 19.37 -4.30 -14.99
CA GLN A 141 17.95 -4.36 -14.65
C GLN A 141 17.38 -2.96 -14.45
N MET A 142 18.04 -2.12 -13.64
CA MET A 142 17.56 -0.75 -13.40
C MET A 142 17.67 0.15 -14.64
N SER A 143 18.58 -0.16 -15.56
CA SER A 143 18.61 0.51 -16.87
C SER A 143 17.40 0.16 -17.74
N VAL A 144 16.92 -1.09 -17.69
CA VAL A 144 15.68 -1.50 -18.35
C VAL A 144 14.46 -0.83 -17.71
N VAL A 145 14.40 -0.78 -16.37
CA VAL A 145 13.32 -0.09 -15.65
C VAL A 145 13.29 1.40 -15.98
N ALA A 146 14.45 2.05 -16.01
CA ALA A 146 14.56 3.46 -16.42
C ALA A 146 13.99 3.70 -17.82
N TRP A 147 14.32 2.82 -18.78
CA TRP A 147 13.80 2.90 -20.14
C TRP A 147 12.28 2.70 -20.20
N PHE A 148 11.75 1.75 -19.42
CA PHE A 148 10.31 1.52 -19.30
C PHE A 148 9.57 2.75 -18.76
N PHE A 149 10.10 3.40 -17.72
CA PHE A 149 9.52 4.64 -17.16
C PHE A 149 9.54 5.78 -18.18
N LYS A 150 10.66 5.97 -18.90
CA LYS A 150 10.74 6.97 -19.97
C LYS A 150 9.72 6.70 -21.07
N LEU A 151 9.57 5.44 -21.48
CA LEU A 151 8.60 5.03 -22.49
C LEU A 151 7.16 5.31 -22.01
N SER A 152 6.84 4.98 -20.77
CA SER A 152 5.53 5.25 -20.16
C SER A 152 5.19 6.75 -20.20
N MET A 153 6.14 7.60 -19.77
CA MET A 153 5.95 9.05 -19.79
C MET A 153 5.82 9.59 -21.21
N PHE A 154 6.63 9.10 -22.15
CA PHE A 154 6.51 9.47 -23.56
C PHE A 154 5.13 9.12 -24.13
N VAL A 155 4.61 7.93 -23.84
CA VAL A 155 3.26 7.51 -24.28
C VAL A 155 2.20 8.42 -23.69
N ARG A 156 2.30 8.75 -22.39
CA ARG A 156 1.36 9.68 -21.72
C ARG A 156 1.41 11.07 -22.35
N ASP A 157 2.61 11.61 -22.59
CA ASP A 157 2.76 12.95 -23.17
C ASP A 157 2.23 13.00 -24.59
N LYS A 158 2.43 11.93 -25.38
CA LYS A 158 1.82 11.80 -26.71
C LYS A 158 0.31 11.61 -26.64
N HIS A 159 -0.22 10.88 -25.67
CA HIS A 159 -1.66 10.77 -25.45
C HIS A 159 -2.28 12.13 -25.18
N ASN A 160 -1.72 12.88 -24.22
CA ASN A 160 -2.20 14.22 -23.86
C ASN A 160 -2.12 15.17 -25.05
N TYR A 161 -1.02 15.14 -25.81
CA TYR A 161 -0.91 15.91 -27.05
C TYR A 161 -2.02 15.56 -28.07
N LEU A 162 -2.32 14.28 -28.29
CA LEU A 162 -3.38 13.87 -29.22
C LEU A 162 -4.77 14.33 -28.75
N VAL A 163 -5.02 14.32 -27.44
CA VAL A 163 -6.32 14.67 -26.87
C VAL A 163 -6.50 16.19 -26.76
N GLU A 164 -5.51 16.90 -26.24
CA GLU A 164 -5.60 18.33 -25.93
C GLU A 164 -5.28 19.21 -27.13
N GLU A 165 -4.22 18.91 -27.89
CA GLU A 165 -3.77 19.75 -29.00
C GLU A 165 -4.41 19.35 -30.34
N VAL A 166 -4.53 18.04 -30.59
CA VAL A 166 -5.11 17.52 -31.85
C VAL A 166 -6.63 17.34 -31.74
N GLY A 167 -7.19 17.32 -30.53
CA GLY A 167 -8.63 17.21 -30.29
C GLY A 167 -9.21 15.80 -30.52
N ILE A 168 -8.37 14.76 -30.50
CA ILE A 168 -8.80 13.38 -30.68
C ILE A 168 -9.46 12.89 -29.38
N PRO A 169 -10.67 12.29 -29.42
CA PRO A 169 -11.28 11.70 -28.24
C PRO A 169 -10.40 10.63 -27.58
N SER A 170 -10.37 10.55 -26.25
CA SER A 170 -9.48 9.64 -25.51
C SER A 170 -9.59 8.18 -25.95
N TRP A 171 -10.81 7.68 -26.24
CA TRP A 171 -11.04 6.32 -26.72
C TRP A 171 -10.31 6.02 -28.05
N ALA A 172 -10.23 7.01 -28.95
CA ALA A 172 -9.56 6.87 -30.23
C ALA A 172 -8.04 6.88 -30.05
N SER A 173 -7.52 7.75 -29.17
CA SER A 173 -6.10 7.74 -28.79
C SER A 173 -5.67 6.40 -28.19
N TYR A 174 -6.45 5.85 -27.26
CA TYR A 174 -6.19 4.50 -26.70
C TYR A 174 -6.23 3.40 -27.76
N SER A 175 -7.15 3.49 -28.73
CA SER A 175 -7.23 2.52 -29.83
C SER A 175 -5.95 2.52 -30.70
N VAL A 176 -5.37 3.70 -30.94
CA VAL A 176 -4.09 3.83 -31.67
C VAL A 176 -2.94 3.18 -30.91
N PHE A 177 -2.79 3.49 -29.62
CA PHE A 177 -1.73 2.89 -28.79
C PHE A 177 -1.89 1.38 -28.64
N ALA A 178 -3.13 0.88 -28.48
CA ALA A 178 -3.42 -0.54 -28.46
C ALA A 178 -3.01 -1.23 -29.78
N GLY A 179 -3.33 -0.61 -30.92
CA GLY A 179 -2.93 -1.11 -32.24
C GLY A 179 -1.42 -1.18 -32.42
N ILE A 180 -0.68 -0.14 -32.00
CA ILE A 180 0.78 -0.12 -32.03
C ILE A 180 1.36 -1.24 -31.15
N THR A 181 0.84 -1.38 -29.93
CA THR A 181 1.32 -2.39 -28.96
C THR A 181 1.08 -3.81 -29.46
N LEU A 182 -0.10 -4.09 -30.02
CA LEU A 182 -0.43 -5.38 -30.62
C LEU A 182 0.48 -5.69 -31.82
N THR A 183 0.73 -4.70 -32.68
CA THR A 183 1.59 -4.87 -33.86
C THR A 183 3.03 -5.18 -33.44
N LEU A 184 3.59 -4.43 -32.49
CA LEU A 184 4.93 -4.67 -31.95
C LEU A 184 5.01 -6.04 -31.26
N GLY A 185 4.00 -6.43 -30.49
CA GLY A 185 3.92 -7.73 -29.84
C GLY A 185 3.88 -8.89 -30.84
N CYS A 186 3.11 -8.77 -31.92
CA CYS A 186 3.07 -9.77 -33.00
C CYS A 186 4.41 -9.90 -33.72
N ILE A 187 5.07 -8.77 -34.03
CA ILE A 187 6.40 -8.77 -34.66
C ILE A 187 7.42 -9.45 -33.73
N LEU A 188 7.46 -9.08 -32.45
CA LEU A 188 8.37 -9.67 -31.47
C LEU A 188 8.11 -11.17 -31.29
N GLY A 189 6.84 -11.57 -31.18
CA GLY A 189 6.44 -12.97 -31.10
C GLY A 189 6.87 -13.78 -32.32
N PHE A 190 6.72 -13.24 -33.52
CA PHE A 190 7.19 -13.87 -34.76
C PHE A 190 8.71 -14.09 -34.74
N PHE A 191 9.50 -13.09 -34.32
CA PHE A 191 10.94 -13.24 -34.19
C PHE A 191 11.34 -14.29 -33.15
N ILE A 192 10.65 -14.33 -32.00
CA ILE A 192 10.89 -15.35 -30.97
C ILE A 192 10.63 -16.75 -31.52
N VAL A 193 9.53 -16.96 -32.25
CA VAL A 193 9.23 -18.26 -32.90
C VAL A 193 10.32 -18.63 -33.90
N CYS A 194 10.76 -17.70 -34.75
CA CYS A 194 11.86 -17.94 -35.69
C CYS A 194 13.18 -18.31 -34.98
N ILE A 195 13.46 -17.74 -33.81
CA ILE A 195 14.64 -18.08 -33.00
C ILE A 195 14.47 -19.49 -32.40
N ILE A 196 13.29 -19.81 -31.84
CA ILE A 196 13.02 -21.13 -31.25
C ILE A 196 13.12 -22.23 -32.31
N ASP A 197 12.55 -22.03 -33.49
CA ASP A 197 12.62 -22.98 -34.61
C ASP A 197 14.06 -23.21 -35.09
N ARG A 198 14.94 -22.21 -34.95
CA ARG A 198 16.37 -22.32 -35.27
C ARG A 198 17.18 -23.03 -34.18
N VAL A 199 16.77 -22.94 -32.91
CA VAL A 199 17.47 -23.54 -31.77
C VAL A 199 16.99 -24.98 -31.51
N PHE A 200 15.71 -25.28 -31.78
CA PHE A 200 15.11 -26.61 -31.60
C PHE A 200 14.41 -27.09 -32.88
N PRO A 201 15.16 -27.56 -33.90
CA PRO A 201 14.54 -28.09 -35.11
C PRO A 201 13.76 -29.37 -34.80
N THR A 202 12.45 -29.36 -35.04
CA THR A 202 11.60 -30.55 -34.89
C THR A 202 11.83 -31.48 -36.08
N GLY A 203 12.50 -32.60 -35.85
CA GLY A 203 12.86 -33.59 -36.88
C GLY A 203 11.67 -34.36 -37.45
N GLU A 204 11.75 -34.65 -38.75
CA GLU A 204 10.80 -35.43 -39.56
C GLU A 204 10.37 -36.76 -38.92
N GLN A 205 9.09 -37.11 -39.03
CA GLN A 205 8.64 -38.51 -39.00
C GLN A 205 8.00 -38.91 -40.32
N LEU A 206 8.58 -39.97 -40.87
CA LEU A 206 8.33 -40.61 -42.15
C LEU A 206 6.89 -41.10 -42.35
N SER A 207 6.43 -40.91 -43.58
CA SER A 207 5.30 -41.57 -44.25
C SER A 207 5.33 -43.11 -44.17
N LYS A 208 4.16 -43.76 -44.02
CA LYS A 208 3.85 -45.10 -44.58
C LYS A 208 2.32 -45.38 -44.58
N PRO A 209 1.80 -46.36 -45.37
CA PRO A 209 0.63 -46.16 -46.23
C PRO A 209 -0.64 -46.92 -45.80
N GLU A 210 -1.73 -46.54 -46.47
CA GLU A 210 -3.13 -46.94 -46.34
C GLU A 210 -3.41 -48.46 -46.47
N LYS A 211 -4.36 -48.98 -45.66
CA LYS A 211 -5.34 -50.03 -46.05
C LYS A 211 -6.58 -50.04 -45.15
N LYS A 212 -7.75 -49.95 -45.79
CA LYS A 212 -9.13 -49.98 -45.25
C LYS A 212 -9.55 -51.37 -44.73
N LEU A 213 -10.36 -51.44 -43.66
CA LEU A 213 -11.82 -51.70 -43.71
C LEU A 213 -12.49 -51.79 -42.32
N THR A 214 -13.56 -50.99 -42.16
CA THR A 214 -14.83 -51.18 -41.41
C THR A 214 -14.90 -51.35 -39.88
N LYS A 215 -15.35 -50.23 -39.28
CA LYS A 215 -16.46 -50.02 -38.30
C LYS A 215 -16.45 -50.82 -36.99
N LYS A 216 -16.21 -50.13 -35.87
CA LYS A 216 -17.30 -49.61 -35.04
C LYS A 216 -16.85 -48.52 -34.07
N ASP A 217 -17.80 -47.61 -33.85
CA ASP A 217 -18.02 -46.79 -32.67
C ASP A 217 -17.32 -45.43 -32.49
N GLN A 218 -18.22 -44.52 -32.12
CA GLN A 218 -18.07 -43.23 -31.46
C GLN A 218 -17.76 -41.98 -32.30
N LYS A 219 -18.90 -41.36 -32.66
CA LYS A 219 -19.31 -40.04 -32.17
C LYS A 219 -18.34 -38.87 -32.35
N THR A 220 -18.85 -37.94 -33.15
CA THR A 220 -18.79 -36.47 -33.01
C THR A 220 -17.56 -35.77 -33.59
N LYS A 221 -17.74 -35.21 -34.79
CA LYS A 221 -17.94 -33.76 -34.98
C LYS A 221 -18.07 -33.51 -36.48
N SER A 222 -19.12 -32.80 -36.90
CA SER A 222 -18.95 -31.57 -37.67
C SER A 222 -20.25 -31.05 -38.27
N LYS A 223 -20.42 -29.73 -38.12
CA LYS A 223 -20.81 -28.78 -39.18
C LYS A 223 -22.24 -28.85 -39.73
N LYS A 224 -22.98 -27.76 -39.52
CA LYS A 224 -23.28 -26.67 -40.48
C LYS A 224 -24.66 -26.13 -40.14
N ASP A 225 -24.72 -24.87 -39.71
CA ASP A 225 -25.99 -24.14 -39.67
C ASP A 225 -26.17 -23.37 -40.98
N GLU A 226 -27.18 -23.77 -41.73
CA GLU A 226 -27.91 -22.93 -42.68
C GLU A 226 -29.08 -22.28 -41.92
N GLY A 227 -29.35 -21.01 -42.20
CA GLY A 227 -30.40 -20.26 -41.52
C GLY A 227 -31.82 -20.66 -41.92
N LYS A 228 -32.80 -20.25 -41.08
CA LYS A 228 -33.82 -19.21 -41.38
C LYS A 228 -35.10 -19.38 -40.53
N LYS A 229 -35.59 -18.25 -39.99
CA LYS A 229 -36.96 -17.91 -39.47
C LYS A 229 -37.39 -18.57 -38.15
N LYS A 230 -37.67 -17.82 -37.07
CA LYS A 230 -38.71 -16.79 -36.76
C LYS A 230 -39.88 -17.42 -35.99
N ASP A 231 -40.10 -16.91 -34.78
CA ASP A 231 -41.37 -16.44 -34.16
C ASP A 231 -41.17 -16.51 -32.63
N ASP A 232 -41.01 -15.35 -31.99
CA ASP A 232 -42.03 -14.64 -31.20
C ASP A 232 -42.43 -15.40 -29.93
N ASP A 233 -41.96 -14.93 -28.76
CA ASP A 233 -42.92 -14.57 -27.71
C ASP A 233 -42.35 -13.55 -26.74
N GLN A 234 -43.20 -12.59 -26.38
CA GLN A 234 -42.94 -11.45 -25.52
C GLN A 234 -43.14 -11.84 -24.05
N SER A 235 -42.35 -11.24 -23.17
CA SER A 235 -42.89 -10.69 -21.93
C SER A 235 -42.05 -9.51 -21.46
N GLN A 236 -42.62 -8.33 -21.64
CA GLN A 236 -42.36 -7.16 -20.81
C GLN A 236 -43.13 -7.35 -19.51
N ASP A 237 -42.54 -6.96 -18.39
CA ASP A 237 -43.34 -6.39 -17.31
C ASP A 237 -42.58 -5.24 -16.66
N GLU A 238 -43.16 -4.06 -16.82
CA GLU A 238 -42.86 -2.83 -16.10
C GLU A 238 -43.36 -2.97 -14.65
N ARG A 239 -42.71 -2.27 -13.70
CA ARG A 239 -43.37 -1.16 -12.99
C ARG A 239 -42.54 -0.53 -11.87
N ASN A 240 -42.59 0.80 -11.93
CA ASN A 240 -42.75 1.79 -10.85
C ASN A 240 -41.67 1.95 -9.77
N SER A 241 -40.86 2.98 -10.03
CA SER A 241 -40.49 4.01 -9.07
C SER A 241 -41.69 4.74 -8.44
N GLN A 242 -41.78 4.72 -7.10
CA GLN A 242 -41.95 5.89 -6.21
C GLN A 242 -42.34 5.41 -4.80
N GLU A 243 -41.55 5.74 -3.79
CA GLU A 243 -42.01 6.34 -2.53
C GLU A 243 -40.79 6.74 -1.67
N GLY A 244 -40.93 7.85 -0.95
CA GLY A 244 -39.84 8.52 -0.24
C GLY A 244 -39.77 8.25 1.26
N LEU A 245 -38.89 9.04 1.88
CA LEU A 245 -38.75 9.35 3.31
C LEU A 245 -37.92 8.39 4.18
N ASN A 246 -36.63 8.70 4.32
CA ASN A 246 -36.03 9.16 5.58
C ASN A 246 -34.54 9.42 5.35
N THR A 247 -34.13 10.68 5.43
CA THR A 247 -32.72 11.07 5.40
C THR A 247 -32.05 10.59 6.69
N MET A 248 -31.45 9.40 6.65
CA MET A 248 -30.38 9.07 7.59
C MET A 248 -29.18 10.01 7.27
N PRO A 249 -28.46 10.52 8.28
CA PRO A 249 -27.23 11.26 8.02
C PRO A 249 -26.31 10.36 7.19
N ASN A 250 -25.72 10.89 6.13
CA ASN A 250 -24.80 10.15 5.27
C ASN A 250 -23.78 9.41 6.15
N PRO A 251 -23.56 8.10 5.94
CA PRO A 251 -22.59 7.35 6.74
C PRO A 251 -21.21 7.99 6.57
N VAL A 252 -20.53 8.25 7.68
CA VAL A 252 -19.15 8.77 7.66
C VAL A 252 -18.28 7.72 6.97
N GLN A 253 -17.65 8.11 5.87
CA GLN A 253 -16.81 7.24 5.05
C GLN A 253 -15.36 7.69 5.18
N TRP A 254 -14.48 6.76 5.58
CA TRP A 254 -13.05 6.99 5.61
C TRP A 254 -12.36 6.27 4.44
N LEU A 255 -11.07 6.56 4.23
CA LEU A 255 -10.24 5.83 3.27
C LEU A 255 -9.82 4.48 3.87
N PRO A 256 -9.73 3.41 3.07
CA PRO A 256 -9.25 2.13 3.59
C PRO A 256 -7.80 2.21 4.05
N LEU A 257 -7.49 1.53 5.15
CA LEU A 257 -6.14 1.44 5.66
C LEU A 257 -5.42 0.21 5.11
N GLU A 258 -4.19 0.38 4.66
CA GLU A 258 -3.28 -0.72 4.30
C GLU A 258 -2.76 -1.41 5.57
N SER A 259 -2.49 -2.72 5.48
CA SER A 259 -1.91 -3.53 6.56
C SER A 259 -0.43 -3.18 6.75
N ASN A 260 -0.15 -1.96 7.25
CA ASN A 260 1.21 -1.44 7.43
C ASN A 260 1.53 -1.23 8.93
N PRO A 261 2.61 -1.83 9.45
CA PRO A 261 3.12 -1.62 10.81
C PRO A 261 3.30 -0.17 11.28
N GLU A 262 3.58 0.78 10.38
CA GLU A 262 3.88 2.18 10.71
C GLU A 262 2.69 2.99 11.25
N PHE A 263 1.46 2.46 11.16
CA PHE A 263 0.24 3.18 11.52
C PHE A 263 0.20 3.61 13.00
N MET A 264 0.73 2.81 13.92
CA MET A 264 0.67 3.09 15.36
C MET A 264 1.40 4.37 15.78
N HIS A 265 2.54 4.67 15.14
CA HIS A 265 3.31 5.87 15.45
C HIS A 265 2.56 7.14 15.02
N LYS A 266 1.85 7.10 13.90
CA LYS A 266 1.12 8.24 13.34
C LYS A 266 -0.13 8.61 14.15
N ILE A 267 -0.75 7.66 14.85
CA ILE A 267 -1.89 7.92 15.75
C ILE A 267 -1.49 8.30 17.19
N GLY A 268 -0.18 8.47 17.44
CA GLY A 268 0.34 9.01 18.69
C GLY A 268 0.64 8.00 19.79
N VAL A 269 0.84 6.72 19.45
CA VAL A 269 1.35 5.71 20.41
C VAL A 269 2.85 5.95 20.63
N GLU A 270 3.24 6.20 21.88
CA GLU A 270 4.63 6.47 22.30
C GLU A 270 5.55 5.22 22.24
N LYS A 271 6.86 5.45 22.41
CA LYS A 271 7.90 4.42 22.39
C LYS A 271 7.61 3.29 23.39
N GLY A 272 7.72 2.03 22.93
CA GLY A 272 7.62 0.83 23.78
C GLY A 272 6.75 -0.29 23.22
N VAL A 273 6.00 -0.04 22.15
CA VAL A 273 5.21 -1.03 21.41
C VAL A 273 5.45 -0.85 19.92
N GLU A 274 5.53 -1.96 19.20
CA GLU A 274 5.70 -2.01 17.75
C GLU A 274 4.73 -3.02 17.13
N CYS A 275 4.43 -2.84 15.85
CA CYS A 275 3.63 -3.75 15.07
C CYS A 275 4.60 -4.55 14.19
N VAL A 276 4.47 -5.86 14.13
CA VAL A 276 5.35 -6.71 13.32
C VAL A 276 4.53 -7.68 12.48
N ASP A 277 5.00 -7.96 11.27
CA ASP A 277 4.37 -8.95 10.40
C ASP A 277 4.52 -10.38 10.97
N ILE A 278 3.44 -11.15 10.87
CA ILE A 278 3.44 -12.59 11.12
C ILE A 278 3.47 -13.30 9.76
N TYR A 279 4.65 -13.78 9.36
CA TYR A 279 4.83 -14.48 8.08
C TYR A 279 4.23 -15.90 8.06
N GLY A 280 3.93 -16.47 9.23
CA GLY A 280 3.47 -17.84 9.40
C GLY A 280 3.12 -18.14 10.85
N PHE A 281 2.32 -19.17 11.07
CA PHE A 281 1.87 -19.62 12.41
C PHE A 281 2.53 -20.93 12.83
N GLU A 282 3.64 -21.29 12.19
CA GLU A 282 4.50 -22.41 12.50
C GLU A 282 5.43 -22.05 13.67
N ASP A 283 5.79 -23.03 14.51
CA ASP A 283 6.50 -22.78 15.77
C ASP A 283 7.87 -22.10 15.56
N ASP A 284 8.55 -22.38 14.44
CA ASP A 284 9.82 -21.77 14.03
C ASP A 284 9.67 -20.31 13.57
N VAL A 285 8.61 -19.99 12.83
CA VAL A 285 8.31 -18.61 12.41
C VAL A 285 7.88 -17.76 13.60
N LEU A 286 7.01 -18.30 14.46
CA LEU A 286 6.53 -17.61 15.65
C LEU A 286 7.63 -17.33 16.69
N ALA A 287 8.75 -18.05 16.63
CA ALA A 287 9.90 -17.82 17.50
C ALA A 287 10.61 -16.48 17.23
N PHE A 288 10.46 -15.92 16.02
CA PHE A 288 11.03 -14.61 15.65
C PHE A 288 10.16 -13.43 16.12
N ILE A 289 8.91 -13.67 16.53
CA ILE A 289 8.00 -12.61 16.98
C ILE A 289 8.38 -12.16 18.39
N PRO A 290 8.70 -10.87 18.61
CA PRO A 290 9.05 -10.35 19.91
C PRO A 290 7.97 -10.61 20.98
N ARG A 291 8.42 -10.81 22.21
CA ARG A 291 7.55 -11.08 23.37
C ARG A 291 7.73 -10.00 24.44
N PRO A 292 6.66 -9.63 25.19
CA PRO A 292 5.29 -10.15 25.08
C PRO A 292 4.56 -9.66 23.83
N CYS A 293 3.66 -10.50 23.30
CA CYS A 293 2.70 -10.13 22.28
C CYS A 293 1.36 -9.78 22.96
N TYR A 294 0.83 -8.60 22.68
CA TYR A 294 -0.36 -8.03 23.33
C TYR A 294 -1.66 -8.33 22.57
N ALA A 295 -1.59 -8.36 21.24
CA ALA A 295 -2.74 -8.63 20.36
C ALA A 295 -2.26 -9.08 18.97
N VAL A 296 -3.13 -9.70 18.19
CA VAL A 296 -2.90 -10.00 16.77
C VAL A 296 -4.04 -9.41 15.94
N MET A 297 -3.72 -8.62 14.94
CA MET A 297 -4.69 -8.17 13.94
C MET A 297 -4.62 -9.10 12.73
N LEU A 298 -5.78 -9.51 12.22
CA LEU A 298 -5.88 -10.34 11.03
C LEU A 298 -6.67 -9.58 9.96
N CYS A 299 -6.10 -9.49 8.77
CA CYS A 299 -6.74 -9.00 7.55
C CYS A 299 -7.04 -10.18 6.63
N PHE A 300 -8.29 -10.37 6.26
CA PHE A 300 -8.70 -11.37 5.28
C PHE A 300 -9.42 -10.74 4.08
N PRO A 301 -9.29 -11.36 2.88
CA PRO A 301 -9.96 -10.93 1.67
C PRO A 301 -11.36 -11.57 1.58
N MET A 302 -12.17 -11.18 0.60
CA MET A 302 -13.46 -11.80 0.28
C MET A 302 -14.47 -11.69 1.42
N VAL A 303 -14.76 -10.45 1.82
CA VAL A 303 -15.61 -10.11 2.97
C VAL A 303 -16.97 -10.81 2.88
N ASP A 304 -17.57 -10.84 1.70
CA ASP A 304 -18.86 -11.49 1.45
C ASP A 304 -18.86 -13.00 1.76
N LYS A 305 -17.74 -13.69 1.52
CA LYS A 305 -17.63 -15.12 1.83
C LYS A 305 -17.47 -15.34 3.32
N VAL A 306 -16.67 -14.51 3.98
CA VAL A 306 -16.50 -14.60 5.44
C VAL A 306 -17.80 -14.30 6.15
N ASP A 307 -18.56 -13.30 5.69
CA ASP A 307 -19.87 -12.98 6.25
C ASP A 307 -20.81 -14.20 6.19
N LYS A 308 -20.87 -14.90 5.05
CA LYS A 308 -21.67 -16.13 4.92
C LYS A 308 -21.23 -17.26 5.85
N ILE A 309 -19.92 -17.38 6.09
CA ILE A 309 -19.37 -18.40 7.00
C ILE A 309 -19.67 -18.05 8.46
N MET A 310 -19.63 -16.75 8.81
CA MET A 310 -19.76 -16.25 10.17
C MET A 310 -21.21 -15.97 10.58
N GLU A 311 -22.10 -15.67 9.64
CA GLU A 311 -23.54 -15.41 9.86
C GLU A 311 -24.21 -16.44 10.79
N PRO A 312 -24.14 -17.77 10.53
CA PRO A 312 -24.78 -18.75 11.42
C PRO A 312 -24.15 -18.81 12.82
N ILE A 313 -22.90 -18.37 12.97
CA ILE A 313 -22.23 -18.27 14.27
C ILE A 313 -22.76 -17.05 15.01
N TYR A 314 -22.86 -15.90 14.34
CA TYR A 314 -23.34 -14.65 14.90
C TYR A 314 -24.83 -14.69 15.25
N GLU A 315 -25.66 -15.38 14.48
CA GLU A 315 -27.07 -15.63 14.82
C GLU A 315 -27.20 -16.42 16.11
N LYS A 316 -26.45 -17.52 16.26
CA LYS A 316 -26.42 -18.30 17.51
C LYS A 316 -25.91 -17.50 18.69
N MET A 317 -24.99 -16.55 18.48
CA MET A 317 -24.55 -15.64 19.53
C MET A 317 -25.67 -14.68 19.95
N LYS A 318 -26.44 -14.13 18.99
CA LYS A 318 -27.60 -13.27 19.27
C LYS A 318 -28.65 -14.00 20.09
N GLU A 319 -28.96 -15.25 19.74
CA GLU A 319 -29.92 -16.08 20.48
C GLU A 319 -29.49 -16.34 21.93
N LYS A 320 -28.19 -16.48 22.17
CA LYS A 320 -27.63 -16.73 23.52
C LYS A 320 -27.52 -15.48 24.39
N GLY A 321 -27.87 -14.30 23.87
CA GLY A 321 -27.67 -13.03 24.55
C GLY A 321 -26.22 -12.58 24.42
N CYS A 322 -25.93 -11.84 23.36
CA CYS A 322 -24.63 -11.22 23.11
C CYS A 322 -24.20 -10.37 24.32
N MET A 323 -23.08 -10.74 24.95
CA MET A 323 -22.53 -10.04 26.11
C MET A 323 -21.07 -9.73 25.84
N VAL A 324 -20.65 -8.52 26.18
CA VAL A 324 -19.23 -8.14 26.21
C VAL A 324 -18.68 -8.58 27.57
N PRO A 325 -17.62 -9.41 27.64
CA PRO A 325 -17.03 -9.79 28.93
C PRO A 325 -16.57 -8.56 29.73
N ASP A 326 -16.66 -8.65 31.06
CA ASP A 326 -16.30 -7.54 31.94
C ASP A 326 -14.84 -7.12 31.73
N GLY A 327 -14.61 -5.81 31.64
CA GLY A 327 -13.27 -5.27 31.39
C GLY A 327 -12.76 -5.40 29.95
N VAL A 328 -13.57 -5.94 29.02
CA VAL A 328 -13.26 -5.92 27.58
C VAL A 328 -13.78 -4.62 26.95
N PHE A 329 -12.89 -3.90 26.29
CA PHE A 329 -13.23 -2.76 25.47
C PHE A 329 -13.69 -3.24 24.08
N PHE A 330 -14.97 -3.02 23.77
CA PHE A 330 -15.56 -3.37 22.48
C PHE A 330 -16.37 -2.19 21.93
N MET A 331 -16.37 -2.07 20.60
CA MET A 331 -17.07 -1.05 19.83
C MET A 331 -17.42 -1.59 18.44
N LYS A 332 -18.56 -1.14 17.91
CA LYS A 332 -19.08 -1.56 16.60
C LYS A 332 -18.71 -0.57 15.51
N GLN A 333 -18.44 -1.09 14.33
CA GLN A 333 -18.03 -0.25 13.22
C GLN A 333 -19.25 0.51 12.67
N LYS A 334 -19.23 1.84 12.83
CA LYS A 334 -20.20 2.77 12.23
C LYS A 334 -19.63 3.58 11.07
N ILE A 335 -18.35 3.39 10.78
CA ILE A 335 -17.58 4.16 9.79
C ILE A 335 -17.15 3.21 8.66
N SER A 336 -17.47 3.57 7.42
CA SER A 336 -17.09 2.75 6.26
C SER A 336 -15.57 2.78 6.05
N ASN A 337 -14.99 1.63 5.66
CA ASN A 337 -13.55 1.40 5.46
C ASN A 337 -12.64 1.58 6.69
N ALA A 338 -13.19 1.75 7.89
CA ALA A 338 -12.40 1.98 9.10
C ALA A 338 -12.03 0.70 9.87
N CYS A 339 -12.30 -0.51 9.34
CA CYS A 339 -12.12 -1.78 10.07
C CYS A 339 -10.70 -1.94 10.66
N GLY A 340 -9.65 -1.53 9.91
CA GLY A 340 -8.27 -1.54 10.41
C GLY A 340 -8.06 -0.67 11.65
N THR A 341 -8.64 0.54 11.67
CA THR A 341 -8.59 1.43 12.84
C THR A 341 -9.35 0.85 14.02
N PHE A 342 -10.52 0.27 13.80
CA PHE A 342 -11.29 -0.37 14.85
C PHE A 342 -10.53 -1.55 15.48
N ALA A 343 -9.94 -2.42 14.65
CA ALA A 343 -9.12 -3.54 15.12
C ALA A 343 -7.87 -3.08 15.89
N LEU A 344 -7.22 -1.99 15.46
CA LEU A 344 -6.09 -1.42 16.21
C LEU A 344 -6.54 -0.81 17.54
N ILE A 345 -7.63 -0.04 17.55
CA ILE A 345 -8.18 0.53 18.79
C ILE A 345 -8.55 -0.60 19.76
N HIS A 346 -9.18 -1.68 19.31
CA HIS A 346 -9.44 -2.84 20.14
C HIS A 346 -8.15 -3.43 20.73
N SER A 347 -7.11 -3.57 19.91
CA SER A 347 -5.81 -4.09 20.33
C SER A 347 -5.17 -3.24 21.44
N LEU A 348 -5.16 -1.91 21.26
CA LEU A 348 -4.55 -0.96 22.18
C LEU A 348 -5.40 -0.72 23.43
N ALA A 349 -6.71 -0.52 23.27
CA ALA A 349 -7.63 -0.24 24.36
C ALA A 349 -7.74 -1.40 25.35
N ASN A 350 -7.75 -2.65 24.89
CA ASN A 350 -7.77 -3.80 25.79
C ASN A 350 -6.42 -4.03 26.51
N ASN A 351 -5.36 -3.37 26.06
CA ASN A 351 -4.02 -3.46 26.64
C ASN A 351 -3.52 -2.12 27.23
N HIS A 352 -4.39 -1.12 27.42
CA HIS A 352 -4.03 0.23 27.88
C HIS A 352 -3.34 0.28 29.26
N LYS A 353 -3.49 -0.76 30.08
CA LYS A 353 -2.79 -0.91 31.38
C LYS A 353 -1.37 -1.47 31.24
N LYS A 354 -1.10 -2.16 30.13
CA LYS A 354 0.20 -2.80 29.82
C LYS A 354 1.03 -1.98 28.84
N ILE A 355 0.38 -1.18 28.01
CA ILE A 355 0.97 -0.36 26.96
C ILE A 355 0.88 1.10 27.38
N ASN A 356 2.01 1.82 27.37
CA ASN A 356 2.00 3.27 27.50
C ASN A 356 1.56 3.91 26.17
N LEU A 357 0.32 4.38 26.12
CA LEU A 357 -0.22 5.08 24.96
C LEU A 357 0.19 6.56 24.88
N GLY A 358 1.00 7.05 25.83
CA GLY A 358 1.44 8.43 25.89
C GLY A 358 0.32 9.42 26.20
N ASN A 359 0.49 10.66 25.73
CA ASN A 359 -0.49 11.75 25.93
C ASN A 359 -1.18 12.22 24.63
N GLY A 360 -1.11 11.41 23.57
CA GLY A 360 -1.65 11.72 22.24
C GLY A 360 -3.19 11.76 22.20
N SER A 361 -3.74 12.15 21.03
CA SER A 361 -5.18 12.26 20.79
C SER A 361 -5.93 10.94 21.03
N LEU A 362 -5.32 9.80 20.70
CA LEU A 362 -5.87 8.48 20.98
C LEU A 362 -6.07 8.23 22.48
N LYS A 363 -5.06 8.53 23.31
CA LYS A 363 -5.17 8.36 24.76
C LYS A 363 -6.25 9.25 25.35
N GLN A 364 -6.25 10.54 24.98
CA GLN A 364 -7.22 11.51 25.48
C GLN A 364 -8.67 11.14 25.13
N TRP A 365 -8.88 10.58 23.93
CA TRP A 365 -10.18 10.04 23.53
C TRP A 365 -10.51 8.76 24.30
N LEU A 366 -9.55 7.82 24.39
CA LEU A 366 -9.75 6.53 25.04
C LEU A 366 -10.12 6.68 26.52
N ASP A 367 -9.52 7.63 27.24
CA ASP A 367 -9.83 7.92 28.65
C ASP A 367 -11.29 8.28 28.88
N LYS A 368 -11.94 8.88 27.88
CA LYS A 368 -13.39 9.17 27.92
C LYS A 368 -14.18 7.96 27.43
N ALA A 369 -13.70 7.31 26.36
CA ALA A 369 -14.41 6.20 25.72
C ALA A 369 -14.55 4.96 26.62
N VAL A 370 -13.61 4.71 27.55
CA VAL A 370 -13.72 3.56 28.46
C VAL A 370 -14.97 3.62 29.35
N GLU A 371 -15.47 4.82 29.66
CA GLU A 371 -16.67 5.03 30.48
C GLU A 371 -17.98 4.92 29.70
N LEU A 372 -17.92 4.99 28.36
CA LEU A 372 -19.07 4.97 27.47
C LEU A 372 -19.59 3.55 27.18
N GLY A 373 -20.86 3.45 26.78
CA GLY A 373 -21.42 2.22 26.23
C GLY A 373 -20.87 1.85 24.85
N VAL A 374 -21.08 0.61 24.39
CA VAL A 374 -20.55 0.11 23.09
C VAL A 374 -20.96 0.99 21.90
N GLU A 375 -22.23 1.39 21.83
CA GLU A 375 -22.75 2.22 20.74
C GLU A 375 -22.22 3.65 20.82
N GLU A 376 -22.18 4.23 22.03
CA GLU A 376 -21.70 5.59 22.31
C GLU A 376 -20.20 5.73 22.03
N ARG A 377 -19.39 4.70 22.34
CA ARG A 377 -17.96 4.64 21.96
C ARG A 377 -17.79 4.77 20.44
N SER A 378 -18.67 4.10 19.71
CA SER A 378 -18.63 4.04 18.25
C SER A 378 -19.02 5.39 17.65
N ASP A 379 -20.05 6.05 18.21
CA ASP A 379 -20.48 7.40 17.83
C ASP A 379 -19.40 8.43 18.14
N SER A 380 -18.81 8.36 19.35
CA SER A 380 -17.73 9.26 19.76
C SER A 380 -16.50 9.16 18.86
N LEU A 381 -16.16 7.97 18.35
CA LEU A 381 -15.06 7.84 17.37
C LEU A 381 -15.44 8.47 16.02
N ALA A 382 -16.67 8.26 15.56
CA ALA A 382 -17.14 8.81 14.28
C ALA A 382 -17.16 10.35 14.26
N GLU A 383 -17.38 10.97 15.42
CA GLU A 383 -17.35 12.43 15.59
C GLU A 383 -15.94 12.99 15.85
N ASN A 384 -14.93 12.13 16.04
CA ASN A 384 -13.58 12.57 16.37
C ASN A 384 -12.77 12.96 15.12
N ALA A 385 -12.84 14.24 14.76
CA ALA A 385 -12.13 14.80 13.61
C ALA A 385 -10.60 14.59 13.64
N ILE A 386 -9.98 14.61 14.83
CA ILE A 386 -8.52 14.45 14.96
C ILE A 386 -8.10 13.02 14.60
N LEU A 387 -8.83 12.02 15.09
CA LEU A 387 -8.56 10.62 14.76
C LEU A 387 -8.94 10.30 13.31
N ALA A 388 -9.98 10.93 12.78
CA ALA A 388 -10.35 10.83 11.37
C ALA A 388 -9.24 11.36 10.46
N GLU A 389 -8.70 12.54 10.76
CA GLU A 389 -7.58 13.15 10.00
C GLU A 389 -6.31 12.31 10.11
N ALA A 390 -5.97 11.81 11.31
CA ALA A 390 -4.83 10.92 11.50
C ALA A 390 -4.97 9.64 10.66
N HIS A 391 -6.16 9.04 10.64
CA HIS A 391 -6.45 7.88 9.82
C HIS A 391 -6.35 8.18 8.32
N GLU A 392 -6.94 9.29 7.85
CA GLU A 392 -6.92 9.67 6.43
C GLU A 392 -5.49 9.94 5.93
N ASN A 393 -4.66 10.60 6.75
CA ASN A 393 -3.25 10.83 6.45
C ASN A 393 -2.46 9.51 6.35
N CYS A 394 -2.82 8.50 7.13
CA CYS A 394 -2.19 7.18 7.05
C CYS A 394 -2.65 6.40 5.82
N ALA A 395 -3.95 6.41 5.54
CA ALA A 395 -4.52 5.75 4.36
C ALA A 395 -3.97 6.31 3.05
N ARG A 396 -3.77 7.64 2.96
CA ARG A 396 -3.11 8.29 1.79
C ARG A 396 -1.62 7.98 1.66
N GLY A 397 -0.99 7.46 2.72
CA GLY A 397 0.42 7.07 2.73
C GLY A 397 0.67 5.60 2.41
N GLY A 398 -0.37 4.81 2.11
CA GLY A 398 -0.23 3.43 1.64
C GLY A 398 0.42 3.35 0.25
N GLU A 399 1.02 2.20 -0.07
CA GLU A 399 1.68 1.93 -1.35
C GLU A 399 0.69 1.48 -2.43
N THR A 400 -0.57 1.22 -2.06
CA THR A 400 -1.60 0.62 -2.92
C THR A 400 -2.81 1.55 -3.21
N ASP A 401 -3.33 1.49 -4.44
CA ASP A 401 -4.48 2.27 -4.88
C ASP A 401 -5.80 1.82 -4.20
N SER A 402 -6.62 2.77 -3.76
CA SER A 402 -7.73 2.56 -2.84
C SER A 402 -9.10 2.23 -3.48
N SER A 403 -9.15 1.77 -4.74
CA SER A 403 -10.38 1.92 -5.55
C SER A 403 -11.49 0.87 -5.35
N THR A 404 -11.28 -0.20 -4.58
CA THR A 404 -12.36 -1.09 -4.07
C THR A 404 -11.77 -2.02 -3.01
N VAL A 405 -12.31 -2.02 -1.79
CA VAL A 405 -11.71 -2.76 -0.67
C VAL A 405 -12.56 -3.97 -0.35
N ASP A 406 -12.10 -5.15 -0.77
CA ASP A 406 -12.67 -6.44 -0.40
C ASP A 406 -11.83 -7.08 0.73
N HIS A 407 -11.46 -6.29 1.74
CA HIS A 407 -10.66 -6.71 2.88
C HIS A 407 -11.33 -6.28 4.20
N HIS A 408 -11.25 -7.13 5.22
CA HIS A 408 -11.76 -6.85 6.56
C HIS A 408 -10.72 -7.20 7.63
N PHE A 409 -10.61 -6.32 8.63
CA PHE A 409 -9.71 -6.49 9.77
C PHE A 409 -10.48 -6.91 11.02
N ILE A 410 -9.91 -7.87 11.75
CA ILE A 410 -10.35 -8.29 13.08
C ILE A 410 -9.17 -8.31 14.06
N CYS A 411 -9.47 -8.32 15.35
CA CYS A 411 -8.46 -8.35 16.42
C CYS A 411 -8.62 -9.62 17.27
N TYR A 412 -7.52 -10.29 17.57
CA TYR A 412 -7.43 -11.34 18.58
C TYR A 412 -6.70 -10.83 19.82
N LEU A 413 -7.23 -11.15 21.00
CA LEU A 413 -6.63 -10.80 22.28
C LEU A 413 -6.81 -11.89 23.34
N LYS A 414 -5.86 -11.94 24.27
CA LYS A 414 -5.99 -12.75 25.48
C LYS A 414 -6.69 -11.94 26.57
N HIS A 415 -7.82 -12.45 27.03
CA HIS A 415 -8.50 -11.93 28.21
C HIS A 415 -8.62 -13.06 29.23
N GLU A 416 -7.98 -12.89 30.38
CA GLU A 416 -7.80 -13.95 31.38
C GLU A 416 -7.14 -15.20 30.75
N ASP A 417 -7.84 -16.32 30.71
CA ASP A 417 -7.45 -17.61 30.14
C ASP A 417 -8.13 -17.88 28.78
N LYS A 418 -8.78 -16.89 28.18
CA LYS A 418 -9.57 -17.03 26.94
C LYS A 418 -8.97 -16.25 25.78
N LEU A 419 -9.03 -16.87 24.60
CA LEU A 419 -8.79 -16.21 23.32
C LEU A 419 -10.09 -15.56 22.86
N LEU A 420 -10.07 -14.23 22.74
CA LEU A 420 -11.19 -13.46 22.23
C LEU A 420 -10.89 -12.97 20.81
N GLU A 421 -11.88 -13.10 19.94
CA GLU A 421 -11.95 -12.46 18.64
C GLU A 421 -12.90 -11.27 18.72
N LEU A 422 -12.40 -10.11 18.34
CA LEU A 422 -13.13 -8.86 18.28
C LEU A 422 -13.24 -8.47 16.81
N ASP A 423 -14.44 -8.68 16.28
CA ASP A 423 -14.88 -8.17 15.00
C ASP A 423 -15.91 -7.07 15.25
N SER A 424 -15.62 -5.86 14.80
CA SER A 424 -16.52 -4.71 14.98
C SER A 424 -17.83 -4.80 14.20
N ARG A 425 -17.97 -5.78 13.29
CA ARG A 425 -19.22 -6.11 12.60
C ARG A 425 -20.01 -7.20 13.32
N ALA A 426 -19.39 -7.92 14.26
CA ALA A 426 -20.03 -8.92 15.09
C ALA A 426 -20.91 -8.26 16.17
N PRO A 427 -21.93 -8.96 16.68
CA PRO A 427 -22.81 -8.42 17.71
C PRO A 427 -22.11 -8.26 19.08
N SER A 428 -21.10 -9.08 19.38
CA SER A 428 -20.24 -9.00 20.57
C SER A 428 -18.92 -9.75 20.33
N PRO A 429 -17.89 -9.60 21.19
CA PRO A 429 -16.68 -10.41 21.13
C PRO A 429 -17.00 -11.92 21.17
N ARG A 430 -16.25 -12.70 20.39
CA ARG A 430 -16.40 -14.16 20.29
C ARG A 430 -15.28 -14.85 21.07
N ILE A 431 -15.63 -15.85 21.88
CA ILE A 431 -14.65 -16.71 22.54
C ILE A 431 -14.24 -17.82 21.58
N CYS A 432 -12.95 -17.88 21.22
CA CYS A 432 -12.42 -18.85 20.27
C CYS A 432 -11.82 -20.09 20.95
N GLY A 433 -11.50 -19.99 22.24
CA GLY A 433 -10.93 -21.09 23.00
C GLY A 433 -10.20 -20.61 24.25
N LEU A 434 -9.45 -21.52 24.88
CA LEU A 434 -8.54 -21.18 25.97
C LEU A 434 -7.18 -20.76 25.40
N THR A 435 -6.48 -19.88 26.11
CA THR A 435 -5.14 -19.44 25.72
C THR A 435 -4.31 -18.98 26.92
N SER A 436 -3.00 -18.92 26.72
CA SER A 436 -2.01 -18.46 27.71
C SER A 436 -1.03 -17.49 27.05
N ASP A 437 -0.22 -16.76 27.83
CA ASP A 437 0.78 -15.87 27.24
C ASP A 437 1.82 -16.63 26.38
N ALA A 438 2.08 -17.91 26.71
CA ALA A 438 2.97 -18.77 25.95
C ALA A 438 2.34 -19.23 24.62
N THR A 439 1.09 -19.69 24.67
CA THR A 439 0.39 -20.30 23.53
C THR A 439 -0.36 -19.31 22.66
N PHE A 440 -0.50 -18.05 23.07
CA PHE A 440 -1.32 -17.02 22.41
C PHE A 440 -1.20 -16.99 20.89
N LEU A 441 0.01 -16.80 20.34
CA LEU A 441 0.22 -16.73 18.89
C LEU A 441 -0.17 -18.03 18.17
N LYS A 442 0.05 -19.19 18.80
CA LYS A 442 -0.30 -20.51 18.26
C LYS A 442 -1.81 -20.72 18.26
N ASP A 443 -2.48 -20.30 19.32
CA ASP A 443 -3.94 -20.41 19.47
C ASP A 443 -4.67 -19.49 18.48
N VAL A 444 -4.11 -18.28 18.25
CA VAL A 444 -4.54 -17.39 17.16
C VAL A 444 -4.37 -18.09 15.82
N GLY A 445 -3.17 -18.63 15.53
CA GLY A 445 -2.90 -19.35 14.29
C GLY A 445 -3.87 -20.51 14.01
N ASN A 446 -4.24 -21.27 15.03
CA ASN A 446 -5.25 -22.33 14.91
C ASN A 446 -6.64 -21.78 14.55
N SER A 447 -7.02 -20.66 15.15
CA SER A 447 -8.29 -19.97 14.84
C SER A 447 -8.29 -19.42 13.41
N CYS A 448 -7.18 -18.84 12.97
CA CYS A 448 -7.00 -18.32 11.63
C CYS A 448 -7.00 -19.45 10.57
N LYS A 449 -6.29 -20.56 10.82
CA LYS A 449 -6.26 -21.74 9.93
C LYS A 449 -7.66 -22.31 9.68
N MET A 450 -8.50 -22.39 10.73
CA MET A 450 -9.89 -22.83 10.59
C MET A 450 -10.70 -21.94 9.62
N LEU A 451 -10.43 -20.63 9.58
CA LEU A 451 -11.09 -19.71 8.65
C LEU A 451 -10.53 -19.86 7.23
N MET A 452 -9.20 -19.99 7.10
CA MET A 452 -8.52 -20.19 5.80
C MET A 452 -8.99 -21.46 5.09
N ASP A 453 -9.08 -22.58 5.84
CA ASP A 453 -9.53 -23.86 5.30
C ASP A 453 -10.94 -23.77 4.72
N LYS A 454 -11.81 -22.95 5.33
CA LYS A 454 -13.18 -22.73 4.84
C LYS A 454 -13.26 -21.76 3.66
N LEU A 455 -12.31 -20.85 3.54
CA LEU A 455 -12.26 -19.86 2.45
C LEU A 455 -11.57 -20.38 1.19
N GLU A 456 -10.85 -21.50 1.29
CA GLU A 456 -9.99 -22.05 0.23
C GLU A 456 -9.04 -20.97 -0.34
N ASN A 457 -8.56 -20.07 0.53
CA ASN A 457 -7.77 -18.91 0.16
C ASN A 457 -6.61 -18.70 1.17
N LEU A 458 -5.41 -18.47 0.64
CA LEU A 458 -4.18 -18.28 1.41
C LEU A 458 -3.78 -16.79 1.54
N SER A 459 -4.52 -15.87 0.93
CA SER A 459 -4.17 -14.45 0.88
C SER A 459 -4.62 -13.69 2.13
N PHE A 460 -4.07 -13.99 3.30
CA PHE A 460 -4.31 -13.22 4.54
C PHE A 460 -3.04 -12.48 4.97
N SER A 461 -3.22 -11.40 5.72
CA SER A 461 -2.12 -10.68 6.39
C SER A 461 -2.40 -10.68 7.89
N ALA A 462 -1.37 -10.96 8.69
CA ALA A 462 -1.48 -10.97 10.14
C ALA A 462 -0.36 -10.10 10.74
N LEU A 463 -0.73 -9.29 11.72
CA LEU A 463 0.13 -8.32 12.38
C LEU A 463 0.10 -8.57 13.89
N ALA A 464 1.25 -8.68 14.53
CA ALA A 464 1.36 -8.79 15.99
C ALA A 464 1.68 -7.43 16.60
N ILE A 465 0.93 -7.06 17.65
CA ILE A 465 1.26 -5.91 18.50
C ILE A 465 2.15 -6.40 19.63
N VAL A 466 3.43 -6.05 19.60
CA VAL A 466 4.45 -6.58 20.50
C VAL A 466 5.17 -5.46 21.24
N ARG A 467 5.87 -5.81 22.33
CA ARG A 467 6.76 -4.86 23.00
C ARG A 467 7.92 -4.51 22.06
N ALA A 468 8.19 -3.21 21.90
CA ALA A 468 9.30 -2.74 21.10
C ALA A 468 10.64 -3.21 21.67
N SER A 469 11.51 -3.71 20.78
CA SER A 469 12.90 -4.01 21.08
C SER A 469 13.64 -2.67 21.32
N HIS A 470 14.24 -2.51 22.51
CA HIS A 470 14.86 -1.25 22.95
C HIS A 470 15.99 -0.75 22.04
#